data_AF-H9U9T9-F1
#
_entry.id   AF-H9U9T9-F1
#
_cell.length_a   1.000
_cell.length_b   1.000
_cell.length_c   1.000
_cell.angle_alpha   90.00
_cell.angle_beta   90.00
_cell.angle_gamma   90.00
#
_symmetry.space_group_name_H-M   'P 1'
#
loop_
_entity.id
_entity.type
_entity.pdbx_description
1 polymer ?
#
loop_
_entity_poly.entity_id
_entity_poly.type
_entity_poly.pdbx_seq_one_letter_code
_entity_poly.pdbx_strand_id
1 'polypeptide(L)'
;MEQQNEQKHVQKQFADGAAEEKLPAEKCSEDINQWHNKVLSYKHLVRRWTAYFWGINKAFLYSYEDLEQTIWYILMVGLQEFDGRGDEEQFLNWYIRNKVVSIMMYGKKPPKCTHLPFTPIRFDYVSPDELAEVNELFYSDGEDD
;
A
#
# COMPACT_ATOMS: atom_id res chain seq x y z
N MET A 1 23.95 2.35 -75.77
CA MET A 1 25.05 2.35 -74.78
C MET A 1 24.88 3.59 -73.92
N GLU A 2 25.01 3.42 -72.60
CA GLU A 2 25.17 4.44 -71.54
C GLU A 2 23.96 5.37 -71.31
N GLN A 3 23.13 5.31 -70.25
CA GLN A 3 23.21 4.76 -68.89
C GLN A 3 24.58 4.89 -68.22
N GLN A 4 24.88 6.08 -67.67
CA GLN A 4 25.65 6.32 -66.43
C GLN A 4 26.07 7.80 -66.39
N ASN A 5 25.36 8.66 -65.65
CA ASN A 5 26.07 9.78 -64.98
C ASN A 5 25.34 10.58 -63.88
N GLU A 6 24.14 10.22 -63.43
CA GLU A 6 23.43 11.04 -62.42
C GLU A 6 23.31 10.41 -61.02
N GLN A 7 24.19 9.46 -60.67
CA GLN A 7 24.24 8.87 -59.34
C GLN A 7 25.60 9.05 -58.65
N LYS A 8 26.09 10.30 -58.50
CA LYS A 8 27.31 10.54 -57.68
C LYS A 8 27.34 11.84 -56.87
N HIS A 9 26.19 12.47 -56.57
CA HIS A 9 26.24 13.70 -55.77
C HIS A 9 25.14 13.90 -54.72
N VAL A 10 24.75 12.84 -54.00
CA VAL A 10 24.06 12.99 -52.70
C VAL A 10 24.46 11.83 -51.78
N GLN A 11 25.73 11.76 -51.41
CA GLN A 11 26.19 10.82 -50.37
C GLN A 11 27.37 11.43 -49.62
N LYS A 12 27.09 12.50 -48.88
CA LYS A 12 27.95 12.98 -47.79
C LYS A 12 27.13 13.91 -46.92
N GLN A 13 27.26 13.73 -45.60
CA GLN A 13 26.37 14.24 -44.53
C GLN A 13 25.20 13.26 -44.37
N PHE A 14 25.12 12.40 -43.36
CA PHE A 14 25.42 12.61 -41.94
C PHE A 14 26.05 11.35 -41.34
N ALA A 15 27.29 11.47 -40.88
CA ALA A 15 27.83 10.64 -39.82
C ALA A 15 27.63 11.41 -38.50
N ASP A 16 27.51 10.65 -37.43
CA ASP A 16 27.57 11.05 -36.02
C ASP A 16 26.31 11.66 -35.42
N GLY A 17 25.55 10.78 -34.76
CA GLY A 17 24.42 11.12 -33.92
C GLY A 17 23.66 9.89 -33.43
N ALA A 18 24.35 8.83 -33.04
CA ALA A 18 23.74 7.79 -32.21
C ALA A 18 23.53 8.39 -30.81
N ALA A 19 22.50 9.24 -30.68
CA ALA A 19 21.88 9.46 -29.39
C ALA A 19 21.22 8.12 -29.05
N GLU A 20 21.83 7.38 -28.11
CA GLU A 20 21.14 6.30 -27.41
C GLU A 20 19.90 6.90 -26.77
N GLU A 21 18.78 6.80 -27.48
CA GLU A 21 17.45 7.04 -26.96
C GLU A 21 17.17 5.89 -25.99
N LYS A 22 17.69 6.02 -24.75
CA LYS A 22 17.27 5.20 -23.62
C LYS A 22 15.78 5.44 -23.40
N LEU A 23 15.01 4.54 -24.01
CA LEU A 23 13.55 4.44 -23.94
C LEU A 23 13.03 4.48 -22.48
N PRO A 24 11.77 4.91 -22.26
CA PRO A 24 11.15 5.23 -20.97
C PRO A 24 11.01 4.07 -19.96
N ALA A 25 11.54 2.89 -20.26
CA ALA A 25 11.47 1.70 -19.41
C ALA A 25 12.34 1.82 -18.14
N GLU A 26 13.51 2.46 -18.23
CA GLU A 26 14.44 2.59 -17.08
C GLU A 26 13.81 3.45 -15.95
N LYS A 27 13.23 4.62 -16.29
CA LYS A 27 12.53 5.48 -15.30
C LYS A 27 11.40 4.78 -14.57
N CYS A 28 10.56 4.04 -15.29
CA CYS A 28 9.40 3.37 -14.70
C CYS A 28 9.82 2.29 -13.67
N SER A 29 10.90 1.56 -13.94
CA SER A 29 11.43 0.56 -13.01
C SER A 29 12.10 1.17 -11.78
N GLU A 30 12.81 2.29 -11.94
CA GLU A 30 13.46 2.99 -10.84
C GLU A 30 12.43 3.61 -9.88
N ASP A 31 11.35 4.21 -10.41
CA ASP A 31 10.25 4.77 -9.63
C ASP A 31 9.52 3.68 -8.81
N ILE A 32 9.29 2.50 -9.39
CA ILE A 32 8.69 1.35 -8.69
C ILE A 32 9.61 0.87 -7.56
N ASN A 33 10.92 0.79 -7.80
CA ASN A 33 11.87 0.37 -6.79
C ASN A 33 11.98 1.37 -5.63
N GLN A 34 11.97 2.67 -5.93
CA GLN A 34 11.95 3.73 -4.92
C GLN A 34 10.68 3.66 -4.07
N TRP A 35 9.52 3.48 -4.70
CA TRP A 35 8.25 3.29 -4.00
C TRP A 35 8.28 2.05 -3.11
N HIS A 36 8.76 0.92 -3.64
CA HIS A 36 8.87 -0.32 -2.89
C HIS A 36 9.77 -0.17 -1.65
N ASN A 37 10.94 0.45 -1.82
CA ASN A 37 11.87 0.72 -0.72
C ASN A 37 11.24 1.67 0.32
N LYS A 38 10.50 2.69 -0.12
CA LYS A 38 9.75 3.59 0.79
C LYS A 38 8.73 2.81 1.60
N VAL A 39 7.90 1.99 0.97
CA VAL A 39 6.90 1.16 1.67
C VAL A 39 7.58 0.24 2.68
N LEU A 40 8.67 -0.44 2.29
CA LEU A 40 9.40 -1.35 3.17
C LEU A 40 10.09 -0.65 4.34
N SER A 41 10.45 0.64 4.22
CA SER A 41 11.02 1.41 5.33
C SER A 41 10.08 1.51 6.53
N TYR A 42 8.77 1.34 6.33
CA TYR A 42 7.74 1.35 7.38
C TYR A 42 7.34 -0.04 7.89
N LYS A 43 8.12 -1.09 7.58
CA LYS A 43 7.87 -2.47 8.02
C LYS A 43 7.71 -2.60 9.55
N HIS A 44 8.40 -1.77 10.32
CA HIS A 44 8.28 -1.76 11.79
C HIS A 44 6.88 -1.36 12.25
N LEU A 45 6.23 -0.40 11.58
CA LEU A 45 4.84 -0.02 11.89
C LEU A 45 3.89 -1.18 11.63
N VAL A 46 4.06 -1.87 10.50
CA VAL A 46 3.23 -3.03 10.15
C VAL A 46 3.36 -4.10 11.24
N ARG A 47 4.59 -4.50 11.56
CA ARG A 47 4.85 -5.50 12.61
C ARG A 47 4.25 -5.10 13.95
N ARG A 48 4.40 -3.83 14.35
CA ARG A 48 3.87 -3.30 15.61
C ARG A 48 2.35 -3.42 15.67
N TRP A 49 1.65 -2.94 14.63
CA TRP A 49 0.20 -2.94 14.59
C TRP A 49 -0.38 -4.35 14.39
N THR A 50 0.26 -5.19 13.58
CA THR A 50 -0.16 -6.59 13.43
C THR A 50 -0.06 -7.32 14.77
N ALA A 51 1.07 -7.21 15.48
CA ALA A 51 1.23 -7.82 16.79
C ALA A 51 0.22 -7.29 17.82
N TYR A 52 0.01 -5.96 17.85
CA TYR A 52 -0.96 -5.32 18.73
C TYR A 52 -2.37 -5.87 18.49
N PHE A 53 -2.88 -5.73 17.26
CA PHE A 53 -4.25 -6.13 16.95
C PHE A 53 -4.45 -7.63 17.04
N TRP A 54 -3.45 -8.44 16.68
CA TRP A 54 -3.49 -9.88 16.92
C TRP A 54 -3.66 -10.20 18.40
N GLY A 55 -2.88 -9.54 19.28
CA GLY A 55 -2.94 -9.76 20.72
C GLY A 55 -4.34 -9.53 21.32
N ILE A 56 -5.05 -8.49 20.85
CA ILE A 56 -6.36 -8.12 21.38
C ILE A 56 -7.56 -8.71 20.59
N ASN A 57 -7.38 -9.12 19.33
CA ASN A 57 -8.48 -9.57 18.45
C ASN A 57 -8.36 -11.00 17.93
N LYS A 58 -7.38 -11.80 18.38
CA LYS A 58 -7.06 -13.12 17.77
C LYS A 58 -8.28 -14.00 17.48
N ALA A 59 -9.25 -14.06 18.39
CA ALA A 59 -10.44 -14.90 18.25
C ALA A 59 -11.29 -14.55 17.02
N PHE A 60 -11.29 -13.27 16.64
CA PHE A 60 -12.10 -12.71 15.57
C PHE A 60 -11.37 -12.65 14.23
N LEU A 61 -10.07 -12.97 14.20
CA LEU A 61 -9.23 -12.81 13.01
C LEU A 61 -8.99 -14.13 12.28
N TYR A 62 -9.11 -14.16 10.95
CA TYR A 62 -8.91 -15.36 10.13
C TYR A 62 -7.51 -15.94 10.34
N SER A 63 -6.48 -15.13 10.11
CA SER A 63 -5.09 -15.49 10.29
C SER A 63 -4.26 -14.25 10.63
N TYR A 64 -3.04 -14.48 11.14
CA TYR A 64 -2.09 -13.39 11.40
C TYR A 64 -1.65 -12.76 10.09
N GLU A 65 -1.49 -13.59 9.05
CA GLU A 65 -1.09 -13.22 7.71
C GLU A 65 -2.12 -12.32 7.03
N ASP A 66 -3.42 -12.61 7.15
CA ASP A 66 -4.49 -11.77 6.60
C ASP A 66 -4.52 -10.39 7.27
N LEU A 67 -4.30 -10.34 8.59
CA LEU A 67 -4.16 -9.07 9.31
C LEU A 67 -2.91 -8.30 8.85
N GLU A 68 -1.77 -8.98 8.71
CA GLU A 68 -0.53 -8.37 8.23
C GLU A 68 -0.69 -7.77 6.82
N GLN A 69 -1.28 -8.54 5.89
CA GLN A 69 -1.56 -8.09 4.52
C GLN A 69 -2.53 -6.91 4.50
N THR A 70 -3.57 -6.93 5.35
CA THR A 70 -4.51 -5.81 5.48
C THR A 70 -3.79 -4.54 5.95
N ILE A 71 -2.88 -4.65 6.93
CA ILE A 71 -2.13 -3.51 7.45
C ILE A 71 -1.13 -2.98 6.40
N TRP A 72 -0.45 -3.86 5.65
CA TRP A 72 0.38 -3.46 4.51
C TRP A 72 -0.41 -2.65 3.48
N TYR A 73 -1.61 -3.10 3.15
CA TYR A 73 -2.50 -2.38 2.24
C TYR A 73 -2.85 -0.99 2.76
N ILE A 74 -3.28 -0.89 4.02
CA ILE A 74 -3.64 0.39 4.65
C ILE A 74 -2.45 1.35 4.68
N LEU A 75 -1.24 0.85 4.99
CA LEU A 75 0.00 1.63 4.95
C LEU A 75 0.23 2.22 3.56
N MET A 76 0.14 1.41 2.50
CA MET A 76 0.34 1.87 1.12
C MET A 76 -0.69 2.94 0.73
N VAL A 77 -1.96 2.76 1.13
CA VAL A 77 -3.00 3.77 0.89
C VAL A 77 -2.71 5.06 1.67
N GLY A 78 -2.29 4.95 2.94
CA GLY A 78 -1.90 6.10 3.76
C GLY A 78 -0.76 6.89 3.12
N LEU A 79 0.28 6.20 2.64
CA LEU A 79 1.40 6.84 1.93
C LEU A 79 0.97 7.59 0.66
N GLN A 80 -0.07 7.11 -0.03
CA GLN A 80 -0.65 7.81 -1.19
C GLN A 80 -1.54 9.00 -0.81
N GLU A 81 -2.10 9.01 0.40
CA GLU A 81 -2.99 10.08 0.89
C GLU A 81 -2.27 11.17 1.68
N PHE A 82 -1.02 10.91 2.08
CA PHE A 82 -0.22 11.90 2.77
C PHE A 82 0.02 13.11 1.87
N ASP A 83 -0.37 14.29 2.35
CA ASP A 83 -0.32 15.55 1.61
C ASP A 83 1.06 16.23 1.63
N GLY A 84 2.03 15.59 2.28
CA GLY A 84 3.40 16.09 2.45
C GLY A 84 3.59 17.02 3.64
N ARG A 85 2.55 17.26 4.46
CA ARG A 85 2.62 18.21 5.59
C ARG A 85 2.72 17.47 6.92
N GLY A 86 3.68 17.90 7.74
CA GLY A 86 3.89 17.34 9.08
C GLY A 86 4.75 16.07 9.08
N ASP A 87 4.61 15.28 10.13
CA ASP A 87 5.36 14.04 10.33
C ASP A 87 4.64 12.85 9.67
N GLU A 88 5.24 12.31 8.61
CA GLU A 88 4.68 11.19 7.83
C GLU A 88 4.47 9.94 8.71
N GLU A 89 5.41 9.65 9.62
CA GLU A 89 5.35 8.45 10.45
C GLU A 89 4.24 8.53 11.51
N GLN A 90 4.05 9.70 12.12
CA GLN A 90 2.94 9.95 13.05
C GLN A 90 1.59 9.89 12.33
N PHE A 91 1.51 10.48 11.14
CA PHE A 91 0.32 10.37 10.29
C PHE A 91 -0.01 8.91 9.98
N LEU A 92 0.98 8.13 9.51
CA LEU A 92 0.78 6.71 9.17
C LEU A 92 0.39 5.88 10.39
N ASN A 93 0.99 6.13 11.56
CA ASN A 93 0.58 5.48 12.81
C ASN A 93 -0.90 5.72 13.14
N TRP A 94 -1.33 6.98 13.11
CA TRP A 94 -2.71 7.36 13.35
C TRP A 94 -3.65 6.76 12.29
N TYR A 95 -3.26 6.83 11.03
CA TYR A 95 -4.04 6.34 9.89
C TYR A 95 -4.26 4.83 9.97
N ILE A 96 -3.20 4.05 10.19
CA ILE A 96 -3.27 2.59 10.33
C ILE A 96 -4.20 2.23 11.49
N ARG A 97 -3.96 2.78 12.69
CA ARG A 97 -4.77 2.49 13.88
C ARG A 97 -6.26 2.66 13.58
N ASN A 98 -6.65 3.82 13.07
CA ASN A 98 -8.06 4.15 12.87
C ASN A 98 -8.73 3.32 11.77
N LYS A 99 -8.01 3.02 10.69
CA LYS A 99 -8.56 2.19 9.61
C LYS A 99 -8.72 0.74 10.02
N VAL A 100 -7.75 0.16 10.72
CA VAL A 100 -7.87 -1.23 11.19
C VAL A 100 -8.98 -1.34 12.23
N VAL A 101 -9.09 -0.41 13.19
CA VAL A 101 -10.23 -0.35 14.13
C VAL A 101 -11.55 -0.23 13.38
N SER A 102 -11.62 0.62 12.35
CA SER A 102 -12.83 0.76 11.55
C SER A 102 -13.27 -0.53 10.85
N ILE A 103 -12.29 -1.31 10.37
CA ILE A 103 -12.54 -2.59 9.73
C ILE A 103 -13.02 -3.60 10.78
N MET A 104 -12.27 -3.77 11.86
CA MET A 104 -12.55 -4.80 12.88
C MET A 104 -13.82 -4.54 13.69
N MET A 105 -14.06 -3.30 14.12
CA MET A 105 -15.19 -2.98 15.01
C MET A 105 -16.48 -2.65 14.28
N TYR A 106 -16.35 -1.95 13.15
CA TYR A 106 -17.52 -1.41 12.45
C TYR A 106 -17.82 -2.16 11.15
N GLY A 107 -17.12 -3.28 10.89
CA GLY A 107 -17.28 -4.07 9.67
C GLY A 107 -17.06 -3.26 8.39
N LYS A 108 -16.35 -2.13 8.46
CA LYS A 108 -16.16 -1.26 7.30
C LYS A 108 -15.17 -1.89 6.33
N LYS A 109 -15.37 -1.59 5.04
CA LYS A 109 -14.41 -2.00 4.01
C LYS A 109 -13.08 -1.25 4.16
N PRO A 110 -11.95 -1.88 3.81
CA PRO A 110 -10.67 -1.20 3.68
C PRO A 110 -10.76 0.02 2.74
N PRO A 111 -9.98 1.09 3.01
CA PRO A 111 -10.04 2.32 2.23
C PRO A 111 -9.70 2.07 0.76
N LYS A 112 -10.41 2.73 -0.17
CA LYS A 112 -10.22 2.59 -1.63
C LYS A 112 -10.37 1.15 -2.17
N CYS A 113 -11.04 0.28 -1.43
CA CYS A 113 -11.37 -1.05 -1.91
C CYS A 113 -12.81 -1.17 -2.39
N THR A 114 -12.99 -1.49 -3.68
CA THR A 114 -14.30 -1.77 -4.29
C THR A 114 -14.77 -3.19 -3.98
N HIS A 115 -13.84 -4.15 -4.02
CA HIS A 115 -14.00 -5.55 -3.63
C HIS A 115 -13.26 -5.82 -2.31
N LEU A 116 -13.64 -6.84 -1.54
CA LEU A 116 -12.91 -7.21 -0.32
C LEU A 116 -11.58 -7.84 -0.76
N PRO A 117 -10.41 -7.19 -0.56
CA PRO A 117 -9.17 -7.73 -1.08
C PRO A 117 -8.71 -8.89 -0.19
N PHE A 118 -8.88 -8.75 1.13
CA PHE A 118 -8.62 -9.73 2.18
C PHE A 118 -9.47 -9.28 3.38
N THR A 119 -10.36 -10.13 3.90
CA THR A 119 -11.12 -9.81 5.11
C THR A 119 -10.38 -10.42 6.28
N PRO A 120 -9.76 -9.65 7.19
CA PRO A 120 -9.03 -10.25 8.29
C PRO A 120 -9.97 -10.84 9.34
N ILE A 121 -11.28 -10.64 9.26
CA ILE A 121 -12.29 -10.98 10.28
C ILE A 121 -13.06 -12.24 9.89
N ARG A 122 -13.23 -13.17 10.83
CA ARG A 122 -13.92 -14.47 10.66
C ARG A 122 -15.44 -14.39 10.54
N PHE A 123 -16.06 -13.25 10.84
CA PHE A 123 -17.52 -13.17 10.91
C PHE A 123 -18.17 -12.96 9.55
N ASP A 124 -18.86 -14.00 9.07
CA ASP A 124 -20.05 -13.82 8.26
C ASP A 124 -21.17 -13.28 9.18
N TYR A 125 -21.32 -11.95 9.21
CA TYR A 125 -22.43 -11.23 9.87
C TYR A 125 -22.49 -11.32 11.41
N VAL A 126 -22.20 -10.21 12.09
CA VAL A 126 -22.42 -10.04 13.52
C VAL A 126 -23.77 -9.34 13.71
N SER A 127 -24.67 -9.95 14.49
CA SER A 127 -25.93 -9.33 14.90
C SER A 127 -25.64 -8.03 15.67
N PRO A 128 -26.45 -6.96 15.54
CA PRO A 128 -26.23 -5.69 16.25
C PRO A 128 -25.99 -5.83 17.77
N ASP A 129 -26.54 -6.88 18.38
CA ASP A 129 -26.44 -7.16 19.81
C ASP A 129 -25.04 -7.67 20.23
N GLU A 130 -24.35 -8.42 19.36
CA GLU A 130 -22.98 -8.91 19.61
C GLU A 130 -21.92 -7.80 19.37
N LEU A 131 -22.27 -6.76 18.62
CA LEU A 131 -21.40 -5.60 18.37
C LEU A 131 -21.17 -4.76 19.65
N ALA A 132 -22.10 -4.81 20.60
CA ALA A 132 -22.01 -4.09 21.89
C ALA A 132 -20.93 -4.71 22.80
N GLU A 133 -20.91 -6.05 22.92
CA GLU A 133 -19.91 -6.78 23.71
C GLU A 133 -18.50 -6.62 23.14
N VAL A 134 -18.38 -6.62 21.81
CA VAL A 134 -17.13 -6.35 21.10
C VAL A 134 -16.65 -4.94 21.44
N ASN A 135 -17.49 -3.90 21.34
CA ASN A 135 -17.09 -2.52 21.66
C ASN A 135 -16.59 -2.36 23.11
N GLU A 136 -17.22 -3.00 24.10
CA GLU A 136 -16.77 -2.91 25.50
C GLU A 136 -15.36 -3.49 25.70
N LEU A 137 -15.00 -4.56 24.98
CA LEU A 137 -13.66 -5.16 25.04
C LEU A 137 -12.54 -4.26 24.48
N PHE A 138 -12.86 -3.31 23.60
CA PHE A 138 -11.86 -2.40 22.99
C PHE A 138 -11.73 -1.06 23.67
N TYR A 139 -12.73 -0.67 24.46
CA TYR A 139 -12.73 0.57 25.23
C TYR A 139 -12.63 0.36 26.74
N SER A 140 -12.44 -0.89 27.20
CA SER A 140 -11.97 -1.17 28.56
C SER A 140 -10.50 -0.78 28.68
N ASP A 141 -10.21 0.53 28.67
CA ASP A 141 -8.99 1.04 29.29
C ASP A 141 -9.01 0.56 30.74
N GLY A 142 -7.90 -0.04 31.16
CA GLY A 142 -7.77 -0.71 32.45
C GLY A 142 -8.24 0.16 33.62
N GLU A 143 -9.23 -0.34 34.34
CA GLU A 143 -9.26 -0.15 35.79
C GLU A 143 -8.12 -1.03 36.33
N ASP A 144 -6.93 -0.43 36.43
CA ASP A 144 -5.85 -0.95 37.26
C ASP A 144 -6.35 -0.95 38.72
N ASP A 145 -6.72 -2.12 39.23
CA ASP A 145 -6.80 -2.41 40.68
C ASP A 145 -5.41 -2.74 41.26
#